data_AF-A0A4P9YX21-F1
#
_entry.id   AF-A0A4P9YX21-F1
#
_cell.length_a   1.000
_cell.length_b   1.000
_cell.length_c   1.000
_cell.angle_alpha   90.00
_cell.angle_beta   90.00
_cell.angle_gamma   90.00
#
_symmetry.space_group_name_H-M   'P 1'
#
loop_
_entity.id
_entity.type
_entity.pdbx_description
1 polymer ?
#
loop_
_entity_poly.entity_id
_entity_poly.type
_entity_poly.pdbx_seq_one_letter_code
_entity_poly.pdbx_strand_id
1 'polypeptide(L)'
;MYNERVGAYVSTERISIDCLSLPLLSYYPPRMPLVRYYRLTKYPIPDGATREWRIFRHPLGELNILDFLHERGDDEADRHHRLAGIQMLVCATVVAFYVFVRNLIVSTRMTIARPNTLTPWCCLVSSALGVVTSILALITFLGIAFNCRILILAIITSWSLSQISNSLILLRRAYLVLYRRKWVVYIGIPLMLASLNCPVVVVFTTFSTLEPGVGCACYYSTEFLWYGTGASVLVNIFFSGIFCYIALRQYRLFRSNAWKRLARDGIQTMAMAAFSNIASSVLMIAHVGHINLDMLLIADRLFVTTILISYCKGINKSVGTSHRPHTECVLNLAQTSADESNDHAQSIRA
;
A
#
# COMPACT_ATOMS: atom_id res chain seq x y z
N MET A 1 -35.69 -33.59 -66.82
CA MET A 1 -36.16 -34.64 -65.89
C MET A 1 -35.07 -35.67 -65.78
N TYR A 2 -34.24 -35.60 -64.73
CA TYR A 2 -33.07 -36.47 -64.57
C TYR A 2 -32.80 -36.74 -63.09
N ASN A 3 -32.62 -38.03 -62.81
CA ASN A 3 -31.90 -38.68 -61.72
C ASN A 3 -32.35 -38.52 -60.26
N GLU A 4 -33.02 -39.58 -59.81
CA GLU A 4 -32.78 -40.29 -58.56
C GLU A 4 -31.31 -40.32 -58.12
N ARG A 5 -31.08 -40.04 -56.83
CA ARG A 5 -29.93 -40.61 -56.11
C ARG A 5 -30.37 -40.97 -54.68
N VAL A 6 -30.51 -42.27 -54.49
CA VAL A 6 -30.69 -42.97 -53.22
C VAL A 6 -29.41 -42.81 -52.39
N GLY A 7 -29.55 -42.39 -51.14
CA GLY A 7 -28.46 -42.30 -50.16
C GLY A 7 -28.99 -42.74 -48.80
N ALA A 8 -28.60 -43.96 -48.42
CA ALA A 8 -28.95 -44.63 -47.17
C ALA A 8 -28.48 -43.84 -45.94
N TYR A 9 -29.38 -43.58 -44.99
CA TYR A 9 -29.03 -43.18 -43.64
C TYR A 9 -29.23 -44.35 -42.68
N VAL A 10 -28.10 -44.73 -42.08
CA VAL A 10 -27.93 -45.74 -41.04
C VAL A 10 -28.73 -45.32 -39.81
N SER A 11 -29.73 -46.14 -39.46
CA SER A 11 -30.43 -46.07 -38.19
C SER A 11 -29.45 -46.42 -37.07
N THR A 12 -29.03 -45.42 -36.30
CA THR A 12 -28.27 -45.62 -35.08
C THR A 12 -29.28 -45.60 -33.93
N GLU A 13 -29.62 -46.79 -33.43
CA GLU A 13 -30.32 -46.97 -32.15
C GLU A 13 -29.57 -46.18 -31.06
N ARG A 14 -30.14 -45.05 -30.63
CA ARG A 14 -29.84 -44.51 -29.31
C ARG A 14 -30.81 -45.14 -28.33
N ILE A 15 -30.22 -46.01 -27.52
CA ILE A 15 -30.71 -46.46 -26.22
C ILE A 15 -31.21 -45.22 -25.46
N SER A 16 -32.52 -45.10 -25.32
CA SER A 16 -33.15 -44.14 -24.43
C SER A 16 -32.89 -44.62 -23.01
N ILE A 17 -31.85 -44.07 -22.38
CA ILE A 17 -31.71 -44.15 -20.94
C ILE A 17 -32.74 -43.16 -20.40
N ASP A 18 -33.84 -43.70 -19.87
CA ASP A 18 -34.77 -42.95 -19.02
C ASP A 18 -34.00 -42.49 -17.78
N CYS A 19 -33.39 -41.32 -17.91
CA CYS A 19 -32.86 -40.57 -16.79
C CYS A 19 -34.04 -40.20 -15.89
N LEU A 20 -34.13 -40.95 -14.79
CA LEU A 20 -34.76 -40.58 -13.53
C LEU A 20 -34.96 -39.06 -13.44
N SER A 21 -36.21 -38.63 -13.49
CA SER A 21 -36.67 -37.29 -13.20
C SER A 21 -36.40 -36.99 -11.72
N LEU A 22 -35.14 -36.72 -11.39
CA LEU A 22 -34.77 -36.11 -10.13
C LEU A 22 -35.47 -34.74 -10.09
N PRO A 23 -36.29 -34.45 -9.06
CA PRO A 23 -36.83 -33.11 -8.90
C PRO A 23 -35.64 -32.17 -8.85
N LEU A 24 -35.60 -31.22 -9.79
CA LEU A 24 -34.75 -30.04 -9.74
C LEU A 24 -35.05 -29.37 -8.41
N LEU A 25 -34.30 -29.76 -7.38
CA LEU A 25 -34.12 -29.01 -6.15
C LEU A 25 -33.67 -27.64 -6.63
N SER A 26 -34.63 -26.73 -6.69
CA SER A 26 -34.42 -25.33 -6.99
C SER A 26 -33.39 -24.86 -5.99
N TYR A 27 -32.13 -24.89 -6.42
CA TYR A 27 -30.99 -24.46 -5.64
C TYR A 27 -31.11 -22.95 -5.61
N TYR A 28 -32.01 -22.47 -4.75
CA TYR A 28 -32.05 -21.08 -4.38
C TYR A 28 -30.64 -20.79 -3.89
N PRO A 29 -29.85 -19.98 -4.63
CA PRO A 29 -28.54 -19.62 -4.16
C PRO A 29 -28.75 -19.06 -2.76
N PRO A 30 -28.00 -19.52 -1.75
CA PRO A 30 -28.18 -19.09 -0.37
C PRO A 30 -28.29 -17.56 -0.40
N ARG A 31 -29.42 -17.03 0.12
CA ARG A 31 -29.67 -15.58 0.18
C ARG A 31 -28.41 -14.97 0.78
N MET A 32 -27.62 -14.32 -0.07
CA MET A 32 -26.36 -13.77 0.38
C MET A 32 -26.68 -12.76 1.47
N PRO A 33 -25.88 -12.70 2.55
CA PRO A 33 -26.04 -11.65 3.54
C PRO A 33 -26.08 -10.31 2.81
N LEU A 34 -27.08 -9.49 3.14
CA LEU A 34 -27.28 -8.18 2.54
C LEU A 34 -26.04 -7.33 2.83
N VAL A 35 -25.09 -7.29 1.89
CA VAL A 35 -23.88 -6.48 2.00
C VAL A 35 -24.34 -5.03 2.01
N ARG A 36 -24.30 -4.38 3.17
CA ARG A 36 -24.56 -2.95 3.28
C ARG A 36 -23.35 -2.21 2.73
N TYR A 37 -23.44 -1.81 1.47
CA TYR A 37 -22.47 -0.89 0.90
C TYR A 37 -22.73 0.52 1.43
N TYR A 38 -21.65 1.26 1.64
CA TYR A 38 -21.74 2.67 2.02
C TYR A 38 -22.30 3.47 0.83
N ARG A 39 -23.29 4.34 1.08
CA ARG A 39 -23.87 5.29 0.09
C ARG A 39 -24.74 4.70 -1.04
N LEU A 40 -25.28 3.48 -0.89
CA LEU A 40 -26.24 2.89 -1.84
C LEU A 40 -27.49 3.74 -2.11
N THR A 41 -27.88 4.61 -1.18
CA THR A 41 -29.04 5.48 -1.36
C THR A 41 -28.87 6.49 -2.49
N LYS A 42 -27.62 6.87 -2.83
CA LYS A 42 -27.34 7.82 -3.90
C LYS A 42 -27.19 7.14 -5.28
N TYR A 43 -26.75 5.88 -5.29
CA TYR A 43 -26.54 5.10 -6.50
C TYR A 43 -27.10 3.68 -6.29
N PRO A 44 -28.39 3.46 -6.53
CA PRO A 44 -28.95 2.12 -6.50
C PRO A 44 -28.21 1.26 -7.52
N ILE A 45 -27.99 -0.01 -7.18
CA ILE A 45 -27.41 -0.97 -8.11
C ILE A 45 -28.34 -1.00 -9.33
N PRO A 46 -27.86 -0.67 -10.55
CA PRO A 46 -28.72 -0.61 -11.71
C PRO A 46 -29.35 -1.98 -11.96
N ASP A 47 -30.63 -1.98 -12.31
CA ASP A 47 -31.38 -3.16 -12.74
C ASP A 47 -30.72 -3.70 -14.01
N GLY A 48 -29.79 -4.66 -13.85
CA GLY A 48 -28.93 -5.14 -14.93
C GLY A 48 -27.45 -5.26 -14.59
N ALA A 49 -27.01 -4.91 -13.38
CA ALA A 49 -25.65 -5.21 -12.93
C ALA A 49 -25.37 -6.72 -13.03
N THR A 50 -24.51 -7.12 -13.95
CA THR A 50 -24.16 -8.53 -14.15
C THR A 50 -23.18 -8.97 -13.08
N ARG A 51 -23.46 -10.12 -12.47
CA ARG A 51 -22.51 -10.81 -11.59
C ARG A 51 -21.82 -11.89 -12.39
N GLU A 52 -20.63 -11.59 -12.87
CA GLU A 52 -19.75 -12.61 -13.43
C GLU A 52 -18.80 -13.07 -12.31
N TRP A 53 -18.75 -14.37 -12.03
CA TRP A 53 -17.85 -14.93 -11.00
C TRP A 53 -18.05 -14.35 -9.58
N ARG A 54 -19.27 -13.90 -9.24
CA ARG A 54 -19.59 -13.16 -8.00
C ARG A 54 -18.90 -11.80 -7.87
N ILE A 55 -18.27 -11.31 -8.92
CA ILE A 55 -17.69 -9.97 -8.95
C ILE A 55 -18.73 -9.01 -9.52
N PHE A 56 -18.94 -7.89 -8.83
CA PHE A 56 -19.85 -6.85 -9.28
C PHE A 56 -19.18 -6.02 -10.38
N ARG A 57 -19.82 -5.95 -11.55
CA ARG A 57 -19.41 -5.06 -12.64
C ARG A 57 -20.47 -3.98 -12.83
N HIS A 58 -20.09 -2.73 -12.56
CA HIS A 58 -20.94 -1.59 -12.86
C HIS A 58 -20.63 -1.11 -14.29
N PRO A 59 -21.64 -0.87 -15.15
CA PRO A 59 -21.41 -0.51 -16.55
C PRO A 59 -20.55 0.76 -16.67
N LEU A 60 -20.79 1.78 -15.84
CA LEU A 60 -19.97 3.00 -15.80
C LEU A 60 -18.52 2.79 -15.34
N GLY A 61 -18.23 1.72 -14.60
CA GLY A 61 -16.85 1.40 -14.18
C GLY A 61 -16.02 0.73 -15.28
N GLU A 62 -16.70 0.17 -16.27
CA GLU A 62 -16.10 -0.44 -17.46
C GLU A 62 -16.06 0.53 -18.65
N LEU A 63 -16.67 1.71 -18.51
CA LEU A 63 -16.63 2.77 -19.51
C LEU A 63 -15.27 3.49 -19.47
N ASN A 64 -14.80 3.91 -20.64
CA ASN A 64 -13.63 4.76 -20.76
C ASN A 64 -13.98 6.20 -20.33
N ILE A 65 -12.99 6.95 -19.81
CA ILE A 65 -13.19 8.32 -19.34
C ILE A 65 -13.64 9.24 -20.49
N LEU A 66 -13.11 9.05 -21.70
CA LEU A 66 -13.54 9.81 -22.89
C LEU A 66 -14.99 9.51 -23.27
N ASP A 67 -15.39 8.24 -23.23
CA ASP A 67 -16.77 7.84 -23.52
C ASP A 67 -17.73 8.42 -22.47
N PHE A 68 -17.33 8.46 -21.20
CA PHE A 68 -18.10 9.06 -20.12
C PHE A 68 -18.27 10.58 -20.25
N LEU A 69 -17.28 11.25 -20.84
CA LEU A 69 -17.36 12.68 -21.18
C LEU A 69 -18.21 12.93 -22.44
N HIS A 70 -18.28 11.95 -23.35
CA HIS A 70 -19.06 12.05 -24.57
C HIS A 70 -20.52 11.60 -24.38
N GLU A 71 -20.80 10.80 -23.36
CA GLU A 71 -22.15 10.35 -23.04
C GLU A 71 -23.07 11.56 -22.84
N ARG A 72 -24.08 11.65 -23.71
CA ARG A 72 -24.87 12.86 -23.97
C ARG A 72 -25.74 13.19 -22.76
N GLY A 73 -25.20 14.00 -21.85
CA GLY A 73 -25.99 14.74 -20.87
C GLY A 73 -26.60 15.96 -21.56
N ASP A 74 -27.91 16.13 -21.44
CA ASP A 74 -28.64 17.28 -22.00
C ASP A 74 -28.28 18.60 -21.28
N ASP A 75 -27.53 18.54 -20.18
CA ASP A 75 -27.15 19.70 -19.36
C ASP A 75 -25.64 20.01 -19.44
N GLU A 76 -25.32 21.23 -19.85
CA GLU A 76 -23.95 21.76 -19.94
C GLU A 76 -23.29 21.87 -18.56
N ALA A 77 -24.08 22.15 -17.51
CA ALA A 77 -23.57 22.27 -16.15
C ALA A 77 -22.96 20.95 -15.63
N ASP A 78 -23.58 19.81 -15.96
CA ASP A 78 -23.06 18.49 -15.56
C ASP A 78 -21.74 18.17 -16.27
N ARG A 79 -21.59 18.57 -17.54
CA ARG A 79 -20.32 18.41 -18.28
C ARG A 79 -19.19 19.19 -17.65
N HIS A 80 -19.43 20.44 -17.25
CA HIS A 80 -18.42 21.24 -16.54
C HIS A 80 -18.05 20.62 -15.20
N HIS A 81 -19.02 20.06 -14.47
CA HIS A 81 -18.77 19.40 -13.20
C HIS A 81 -17.89 18.14 -13.38
N ARG A 82 -18.22 17.29 -14.36
CA ARG A 82 -17.41 16.11 -14.78
C ARG A 82 -15.98 16.48 -15.10
N LEU A 83 -15.81 17.52 -15.90
CA LEU A 83 -14.49 17.98 -16.34
C LEU A 83 -13.65 18.50 -15.17
N ALA A 84 -14.25 19.26 -14.25
CA ALA A 84 -13.57 19.79 -13.07
C ALA A 84 -13.04 18.68 -12.15
N GLY A 85 -13.84 17.64 -11.90
CA GLY A 85 -13.42 16.48 -11.10
C GLY A 85 -12.23 15.74 -11.71
N ILE A 86 -12.28 15.48 -13.02
CA ILE A 86 -11.19 14.82 -13.76
C ILE A 86 -9.92 15.69 -13.76
N GLN A 87 -10.05 17.00 -14.00
CA GLN A 87 -8.91 17.92 -13.99
C GLN A 87 -8.21 17.93 -12.62
N MET A 88 -8.96 17.98 -11.52
CA MET A 88 -8.39 17.91 -10.17
C MET A 88 -7.61 16.61 -9.94
N LEU A 89 -8.14 15.46 -10.40
CA LEU A 89 -7.48 14.17 -10.28
C LEU A 89 -6.24 14.04 -11.16
N VAL A 90 -6.26 14.59 -12.38
CA VAL A 90 -5.08 14.71 -13.25
C VAL A 90 -4.01 15.57 -12.58
N CYS A 91 -4.36 16.74 -12.06
CA CYS A 91 -3.42 17.61 -11.35
C CYS A 91 -2.77 16.88 -10.16
N ALA A 92 -3.57 16.20 -9.32
CA ALA A 92 -3.06 15.43 -8.19
C ALA A 92 -2.12 14.31 -8.64
N THR A 93 -2.45 13.61 -9.74
CA THR A 93 -1.65 12.52 -10.31
C THR A 93 -0.33 13.03 -10.89
N VAL A 94 -0.31 14.20 -11.53
CA VAL A 94 0.94 14.83 -12.03
C VAL A 94 1.87 15.21 -10.87
N VAL A 95 1.32 15.79 -9.79
CA VAL A 95 2.10 16.10 -8.59
C VAL A 95 2.65 14.80 -7.97
N ALA A 96 1.82 13.78 -7.84
CA ALA A 96 2.22 12.47 -7.32
C ALA A 96 3.35 11.85 -8.17
N PHE A 97 3.21 11.87 -9.49
CA PHE A 97 4.20 11.38 -10.44
C PHE A 97 5.55 12.09 -10.24
N TYR A 98 5.56 13.42 -10.17
CA TYR A 98 6.78 14.18 -9.98
C TYR A 98 7.49 13.81 -8.66
N VAL A 99 6.74 13.70 -7.56
CA VAL A 99 7.26 13.29 -6.26
C VAL A 99 7.82 11.87 -6.33
N PHE A 100 7.12 10.93 -6.95
CA PHE A 100 7.59 9.55 -7.11
C PHE A 100 8.82 9.43 -7.99
N VAL A 101 8.93 10.20 -9.08
CA VAL A 101 10.14 10.25 -9.93
C VAL A 101 11.33 10.79 -9.14
N ARG A 102 11.16 11.89 -8.40
CA ARG A 102 12.20 12.41 -7.52
C ARG A 102 12.65 11.37 -6.50
N ASN A 103 11.69 10.71 -5.87
CA ASN A 103 11.92 9.64 -4.89
C ASN A 103 12.66 8.45 -5.51
N LEU A 104 12.28 8.05 -6.73
CA LEU A 104 12.91 6.99 -7.50
C LEU A 104 14.38 7.30 -7.78
N ILE A 105 14.68 8.50 -8.28
CA ILE A 105 16.05 8.95 -8.56
C ILE A 105 16.91 8.89 -7.29
N VAL A 106 16.38 9.36 -6.16
CA VAL A 106 17.10 9.35 -4.88
C VAL A 106 17.31 7.92 -4.38
N SER A 107 16.29 7.06 -4.44
CA SER A 107 16.43 5.66 -4.04
C SER A 107 17.39 4.88 -4.93
N THR A 108 17.39 5.11 -6.24
CA THR A 108 18.33 4.48 -7.18
C THR A 108 19.77 4.83 -6.82
N ARG A 109 20.06 6.11 -6.55
CA ARG A 109 21.40 6.53 -6.10
C ARG A 109 21.80 5.85 -4.78
N MET A 110 20.86 5.71 -3.83
CA MET A 110 21.11 5.00 -2.57
C MET A 110 21.37 3.49 -2.78
N THR A 111 20.66 2.85 -3.70
CA THR A 111 20.82 1.43 -4.03
C THR A 111 22.15 1.18 -4.73
N ILE A 112 22.54 2.01 -5.69
CA ILE A 112 23.84 1.92 -6.38
C ILE A 112 24.99 2.08 -5.39
N ALA A 113 24.89 3.04 -4.45
CA ALA A 113 25.94 3.26 -3.46
C ALA A 113 26.08 2.08 -2.46
N ARG A 114 25.01 1.31 -2.21
CA ARG A 114 24.96 0.24 -1.18
C ARG A 114 24.07 -0.94 -1.59
N PRO A 115 24.44 -1.74 -2.60
CA PRO A 115 23.58 -2.78 -3.18
C PRO A 115 23.27 -3.92 -2.19
N ASN A 116 24.12 -4.16 -1.20
CA ASN A 116 23.96 -5.27 -0.24
C ASN A 116 22.97 -4.96 0.92
N THR A 117 22.37 -3.76 0.93
CA THR A 117 21.43 -3.36 1.98
C THR A 117 19.99 -3.43 1.47
N LEU A 118 19.08 -4.13 2.18
CA LEU A 118 17.68 -4.27 1.74
C LEU A 118 16.88 -2.96 1.77
N THR A 119 17.27 -2.00 2.61
CA THR A 119 16.49 -0.77 2.82
C THR A 119 16.39 0.09 1.55
N PRO A 120 17.48 0.41 0.83
CA PRO A 120 17.39 1.09 -0.47
C PRO A 120 16.55 0.34 -1.51
N TRP A 121 16.62 -0.99 -1.57
CA TRP A 121 15.79 -1.80 -2.47
C TRP A 121 14.30 -1.66 -2.16
N CYS A 122 13.90 -1.68 -0.90
CA CYS A 122 12.49 -1.49 -0.51
C CYS A 122 11.99 -0.09 -0.90
N CYS A 123 12.81 0.95 -0.68
CA CYS A 123 12.49 2.31 -1.12
C CYS A 123 12.42 2.43 -2.66
N LEU A 124 13.29 1.71 -3.37
CA LEU A 124 13.31 1.66 -4.83
C LEU A 124 12.04 1.00 -5.38
N VAL A 125 11.65 -0.15 -4.83
CA VAL A 125 10.43 -0.86 -5.23
C VAL A 125 9.18 0.01 -4.96
N SER A 126 9.08 0.60 -3.76
CA SER A 126 7.95 1.47 -3.40
C SER A 126 7.82 2.68 -4.33
N SER A 127 8.92 3.36 -4.65
CA SER A 127 8.92 4.52 -5.55
C SER A 127 8.66 4.13 -7.01
N ALA A 128 9.23 3.02 -7.49
CA ALA A 128 8.96 2.49 -8.83
C ALA A 128 7.48 2.14 -9.03
N LEU A 129 6.86 1.48 -8.05
CA LEU A 129 5.43 1.19 -8.07
C LEU A 129 4.57 2.46 -8.10
N GLY A 130 4.99 3.53 -7.41
CA GLY A 130 4.35 4.84 -7.47
C GLY A 130 4.44 5.48 -8.86
N VAL A 131 5.61 5.41 -9.51
CA VAL A 131 5.81 5.89 -10.89
C VAL A 131 4.94 5.10 -11.87
N VAL A 132 5.00 3.77 -11.84
CA VAL A 132 4.23 2.90 -12.75
C VAL A 132 2.73 3.16 -12.61
N THR A 133 2.22 3.25 -11.38
CA THR A 133 0.79 3.53 -11.18
C THR A 133 0.38 4.94 -11.60
N SER A 134 1.24 5.93 -11.42
CA SER A 134 0.96 7.29 -11.89
C SER A 134 0.95 7.36 -13.43
N ILE A 135 1.85 6.63 -14.11
CA ILE A 135 1.84 6.50 -15.57
C ILE A 135 0.54 5.83 -16.03
N LEU A 136 0.15 4.71 -15.42
CA LEU A 136 -1.10 4.03 -15.73
C LEU A 136 -2.30 4.96 -15.54
N ALA A 137 -2.35 5.71 -14.44
CA ALA A 137 -3.38 6.70 -14.18
C ALA A 137 -3.45 7.78 -15.28
N LEU A 138 -2.30 8.34 -15.67
CA LEU A 138 -2.24 9.32 -16.77
C LEU A 138 -2.71 8.73 -18.10
N ILE A 139 -2.35 7.48 -18.42
CA ILE A 139 -2.83 6.81 -19.63
C ILE A 139 -4.35 6.59 -19.57
N THR A 140 -4.89 6.22 -18.40
CA THR A 140 -6.34 6.13 -18.19
C THR A 140 -7.03 7.49 -18.41
N PHE A 141 -6.45 8.59 -17.94
CA PHE A 141 -7.02 9.94 -18.16
C PHE A 141 -6.94 10.42 -19.61
N LEU A 142 -5.97 9.93 -20.38
CA LEU A 142 -5.92 10.14 -21.83
C LEU A 142 -6.99 9.34 -22.58
N GLY A 143 -7.74 8.49 -21.88
CA GLY A 143 -8.77 7.64 -22.44
C GLY A 143 -8.23 6.54 -23.35
N ILE A 144 -7.01 6.07 -23.10
CA ILE A 144 -6.41 5.01 -23.89
C ILE A 144 -6.64 3.68 -23.18
N ALA A 145 -7.65 2.93 -23.64
CA ALA A 145 -7.93 1.50 -23.38
C ALA A 145 -8.12 1.02 -21.91
N PHE A 146 -7.84 1.82 -20.90
CA PHE A 146 -7.94 1.40 -19.50
C PHE A 146 -9.27 1.80 -18.85
N ASN A 147 -9.95 0.82 -18.28
CA ASN A 147 -11.15 1.03 -17.49
C ASN A 147 -10.80 1.50 -16.07
N CYS A 148 -11.73 2.21 -15.43
CA CYS A 148 -11.61 2.66 -14.03
C CYS A 148 -11.29 1.50 -13.06
N ARG A 149 -11.85 0.32 -13.34
CA ARG A 149 -11.55 -0.90 -12.56
C ARG A 149 -10.08 -1.31 -12.61
N ILE A 150 -9.44 -1.32 -13.79
CA ILE A 150 -8.03 -1.70 -13.93
C ILE A 150 -7.15 -0.70 -13.17
N LEU A 151 -7.49 0.59 -13.27
CA LEU A 151 -6.80 1.65 -12.56
C LEU A 151 -6.87 1.47 -11.04
N ILE A 152 -8.06 1.24 -10.49
CA ILE A 152 -8.25 1.01 -9.04
C ILE A 152 -7.47 -0.21 -8.57
N LEU A 153 -7.51 -1.31 -9.32
CA LEU A 153 -6.74 -2.52 -9.01
C LEU A 153 -5.23 -2.25 -9.03
N ALA A 154 -4.73 -1.50 -10.02
CA ALA A 154 -3.32 -1.10 -10.08
C ALA A 154 -2.92 -0.22 -8.88
N ILE A 155 -3.76 0.74 -8.49
CA ILE A 155 -3.51 1.62 -7.33
C ILE A 155 -3.42 0.78 -6.05
N ILE A 156 -4.37 -0.11 -5.82
CA ILE A 156 -4.49 -0.89 -4.58
C ILE A 156 -3.38 -1.96 -4.48
N THR A 157 -3.05 -2.64 -5.57
CA THR A 157 -1.92 -3.58 -5.60
C THR A 157 -0.60 -2.87 -5.30
N SER A 158 -0.36 -1.73 -5.96
CA SER A 158 0.80 -0.87 -5.72
C SER A 158 0.85 -0.35 -4.29
N TRP A 159 -0.30 -0.01 -3.71
CA TRP A 159 -0.43 0.38 -2.30
C TRP A 159 0.03 -0.74 -1.38
N SER A 160 -0.55 -1.93 -1.51
CA SER A 160 -0.23 -3.08 -0.67
C SER A 160 1.25 -3.44 -0.73
N LEU A 161 1.84 -3.47 -1.93
CA LEU A 161 3.27 -3.75 -2.11
C LEU A 161 4.16 -2.67 -1.49
N SER A 162 3.76 -1.40 -1.58
CA SER A 162 4.46 -0.29 -0.93
C SER A 162 4.39 -0.40 0.60
N GLN A 163 3.23 -0.74 1.16
CA GLN A 163 3.05 -0.96 2.60
C GLN A 163 3.90 -2.11 3.12
N ILE A 164 3.99 -3.22 2.37
CA ILE A 164 4.86 -4.36 2.70
C ILE A 164 6.33 -3.92 2.67
N SER A 165 6.73 -3.16 1.65
CA SER A 165 8.11 -2.64 1.54
C SER A 165 8.48 -1.76 2.74
N ASN A 166 7.56 -0.88 3.17
CA ASN A 166 7.76 -0.03 4.35
C ASN A 166 7.84 -0.87 5.63
N SER A 167 6.93 -1.83 5.79
CA SER A 167 6.89 -2.75 6.93
C SER A 167 8.15 -3.62 7.01
N LEU A 168 8.71 -4.05 5.88
CA LEU A 168 9.93 -4.85 5.81
C LEU A 168 11.15 -4.05 6.29
N ILE A 169 11.22 -2.75 6.00
CA ILE A 169 12.28 -1.86 6.51
C ILE A 169 12.21 -1.79 8.04
N LEU A 170 11.03 -1.59 8.60
CA LEU A 170 10.81 -1.54 10.05
C LEU A 170 11.13 -2.89 10.69
N LEU A 171 10.67 -3.99 10.10
CA LEU A 171 10.93 -5.35 10.57
C LEU A 171 12.43 -5.66 10.62
N ARG A 172 13.17 -5.32 9.56
CA ARG A 172 14.63 -5.54 9.52
C ARG A 172 15.34 -4.78 10.64
N ARG A 173 14.92 -3.54 10.92
CA ARG A 173 15.49 -2.72 12.01
C ARG A 173 15.16 -3.31 13.37
N ALA A 174 13.89 -3.64 13.61
CA ALA A 174 13.44 -4.28 14.84
C ALA A 174 14.20 -5.60 15.10
N TYR A 175 14.35 -6.43 14.06
CA TYR A 175 15.08 -7.70 14.13
C TYR A 175 16.56 -7.52 14.51
N LEU A 176 17.24 -6.54 13.92
CA LEU A 176 18.64 -6.26 14.25
C LEU A 176 18.80 -5.75 15.68
N VAL A 177 17.91 -4.88 16.16
CA VAL A 177 18.01 -4.29 17.50
C VAL A 177 17.61 -5.28 18.60
N LEU A 178 16.69 -6.20 18.33
CA LEU A 178 16.30 -7.27 19.26
C LEU A 178 17.23 -8.49 19.22
N TYR A 179 18.51 -8.30 18.87
CA TYR A 179 19.52 -9.37 18.82
C TYR A 179 19.07 -10.60 18.02
N ARG A 180 18.43 -10.38 16.86
CA ARG A 180 18.03 -11.44 15.92
C ARG A 180 17.03 -12.47 16.48
N ARG A 181 16.18 -12.07 17.43
CA ARG A 181 15.09 -12.92 17.94
C ARG A 181 14.11 -13.29 16.82
N LYS A 182 14.01 -14.59 16.51
CA LYS A 182 13.18 -15.14 15.42
C LYS A 182 11.67 -14.85 15.58
N TRP A 183 11.18 -14.74 16.82
CA TRP A 183 9.76 -14.50 17.11
C TRP A 183 9.21 -13.22 16.47
N VAL A 184 10.03 -12.17 16.35
CA VAL A 184 9.64 -10.91 15.69
C VAL A 184 9.27 -11.12 14.22
N VAL A 185 9.99 -12.04 13.55
CA VAL A 185 9.74 -12.39 12.15
C VAL A 185 8.50 -13.29 12.03
N TYR A 186 8.34 -14.26 12.94
CA TYR A 186 7.17 -15.15 12.96
C TYR A 186 5.85 -14.41 13.16
N ILE A 187 5.85 -13.32 13.93
CA ILE A 187 4.66 -12.46 14.07
C ILE A 187 4.57 -11.45 12.93
N GLY A 188 5.68 -10.79 12.57
CA GLY A 188 5.67 -9.75 11.55
C GLY A 188 5.21 -10.25 10.18
N ILE A 189 5.60 -11.45 9.75
CA ILE A 189 5.26 -11.98 8.42
C ILE A 189 3.75 -12.18 8.24
N PRO A 190 3.02 -12.91 9.11
CA PRO A 190 1.56 -13.03 9.02
C PRO A 190 0.84 -11.68 8.99
N LEU A 191 1.30 -10.70 9.78
CA LEU A 191 0.74 -9.36 9.79
C LEU A 191 0.94 -8.64 8.44
N MET A 192 2.11 -8.77 7.83
CA MET A 192 2.37 -8.23 6.48
C MET A 192 1.58 -8.97 5.39
N LEU A 193 1.41 -10.29 5.52
CA LEU A 193 0.60 -11.09 4.59
C LEU A 193 -0.87 -10.69 4.60
N ALA A 194 -1.42 -10.29 5.74
CA ALA A 194 -2.78 -9.72 5.80
C ALA A 194 -2.89 -8.47 4.89
N SER A 195 -1.85 -7.62 4.85
CA SER A 195 -1.83 -6.44 3.97
C SER A 195 -1.70 -6.80 2.47
N LEU A 196 -1.05 -7.94 2.15
CA LEU A 196 -0.93 -8.44 0.77
C LEU A 196 -2.25 -8.96 0.21
N ASN A 197 -3.14 -9.46 1.07
CA ASN A 197 -4.46 -9.98 0.66
C ASN A 197 -5.46 -8.87 0.33
N CYS A 198 -5.17 -7.61 0.67
CA CYS A 198 -6.07 -6.47 0.44
C CYS A 198 -6.58 -6.35 -1.01
N PRO A 199 -5.75 -6.47 -2.08
CA PRO A 199 -6.24 -6.36 -3.45
C PRO A 199 -7.21 -7.48 -3.82
N VAL A 200 -7.01 -8.69 -3.30
CA VAL A 200 -7.93 -9.81 -3.50
C VAL A 200 -9.28 -9.48 -2.87
N VAL A 201 -9.29 -9.01 -1.62
CA VAL A 201 -10.53 -8.62 -0.94
C VAL A 201 -11.25 -7.50 -1.71
N VAL A 202 -10.51 -6.51 -2.23
CA VAL A 202 -11.08 -5.42 -3.05
C VAL A 202 -11.82 -5.96 -4.26
N VAL A 203 -11.20 -6.85 -5.03
CA VAL A 203 -11.80 -7.42 -6.24
C VAL A 203 -13.17 -8.05 -5.95
N PHE A 204 -13.33 -8.68 -4.78
CA PHE A 204 -14.56 -9.40 -4.42
C PHE A 204 -15.58 -8.56 -3.66
N THR A 205 -15.18 -7.47 -3.02
CA THR A 205 -16.04 -6.72 -2.08
C THR A 205 -16.36 -5.29 -2.52
N THR A 206 -15.79 -4.85 -3.64
CA THR A 206 -15.94 -3.47 -4.12
C THR A 206 -16.41 -3.45 -5.57
N PHE A 207 -17.02 -2.33 -5.95
CA PHE A 207 -17.29 -2.02 -7.34
C PHE A 207 -16.79 -0.61 -7.65
N SER A 208 -16.40 -0.40 -8.90
CA SER A 208 -15.87 0.86 -9.39
C SER A 208 -16.91 1.53 -10.28
N THR A 209 -17.03 2.85 -10.21
CA THR A 209 -17.91 3.64 -11.10
C THR A 209 -17.29 5.01 -11.36
N LEU A 210 -17.70 5.65 -12.44
CA LEU A 210 -17.34 7.03 -12.74
C LEU A 210 -18.39 7.98 -12.11
N GLU A 211 -17.93 8.92 -11.28
CA GLU A 211 -18.76 9.96 -10.63
C GLU A 211 -18.33 11.35 -11.12
N PRO A 212 -19.26 12.26 -11.49
CA PRO A 212 -18.93 13.55 -12.10
C PRO A 212 -18.01 14.44 -11.23
N GLY A 213 -18.07 14.38 -9.90
CA GLY A 213 -17.21 15.22 -9.05
C GLY A 213 -15.81 14.66 -8.75
N VAL A 214 -15.58 13.37 -9.00
CA VAL A 214 -14.39 12.65 -8.51
C VAL A 214 -13.64 11.94 -9.64
N GLY A 215 -14.32 11.62 -10.73
CA GLY A 215 -13.81 10.73 -11.77
C GLY A 215 -14.00 9.28 -11.35
N CYS A 216 -12.92 8.51 -11.30
CA CYS A 216 -12.97 7.09 -10.96
C CYS A 216 -13.11 6.92 -9.44
N ALA A 217 -14.30 6.51 -8.99
CA ALA A 217 -14.62 6.29 -7.58
C ALA A 217 -14.78 4.78 -7.29
N CYS A 218 -14.24 4.35 -6.14
CA CYS A 218 -14.42 2.99 -5.64
C CYS A 218 -15.41 2.98 -4.48
N TYR A 219 -16.43 2.12 -4.57
CA TYR A 219 -17.42 1.94 -3.53
C TYR A 219 -17.04 0.74 -2.68
N TYR A 220 -16.60 1.05 -1.46
CA TYR A 220 -16.13 0.06 -0.50
C TYR A 220 -17.26 -0.49 0.36
N SER A 221 -17.24 -1.80 0.61
CA SER A 221 -18.01 -2.40 1.70
C SER A 221 -17.42 -1.96 3.05
N THR A 222 -18.27 -1.78 4.06
CA THR A 222 -17.84 -1.49 5.44
C THR A 222 -16.85 -2.53 5.95
N GLU A 223 -17.05 -3.81 5.58
CA GLU A 223 -16.14 -4.90 5.94
C GLU A 223 -14.73 -4.71 5.36
N PHE A 224 -14.64 -4.18 4.14
CA PHE A 224 -13.37 -3.89 3.52
C PHE A 224 -12.63 -2.76 4.26
N LEU A 225 -13.34 -1.69 4.63
CA LEU A 225 -12.76 -0.58 5.38
C LEU A 225 -12.20 -1.04 6.73
N TRP A 226 -12.94 -1.88 7.46
CA TRP A 226 -12.47 -2.47 8.71
C TRP A 226 -11.29 -3.41 8.50
N TYR A 227 -11.32 -4.26 7.46
CA TYR A 227 -10.24 -5.17 7.14
C TYR A 227 -8.94 -4.42 6.79
N GLY A 228 -9.00 -3.48 5.84
CA GLY A 228 -7.85 -2.73 5.39
C GLY A 228 -7.27 -1.83 6.48
N THR A 229 -8.14 -1.13 7.21
CA THR A 229 -7.72 -0.28 8.33
C THR A 229 -7.16 -1.11 9.47
N GLY A 230 -7.85 -2.20 9.86
CA GLY A 230 -7.42 -3.10 10.91
C GLY A 230 -6.05 -3.73 10.62
N ALA A 231 -5.83 -4.24 9.41
CA ALA A 231 -4.55 -4.80 8.99
C ALA A 231 -3.42 -3.75 9.08
N SER A 232 -3.65 -2.55 8.56
CA SER A 232 -2.67 -1.45 8.61
C SER A 232 -2.36 -1.01 10.04
N VAL A 233 -3.39 -0.77 10.85
CA VAL A 233 -3.27 -0.33 12.24
C VAL A 233 -2.55 -1.39 13.07
N LEU A 234 -2.89 -2.68 12.91
CA LEU A 234 -2.25 -3.78 13.64
C LEU A 234 -0.74 -3.86 13.35
N VAL A 235 -0.35 -3.74 12.07
CA VAL A 235 1.06 -3.70 11.65
C VAL A 235 1.79 -2.50 12.28
N ASN A 236 1.18 -1.32 12.21
CA ASN A 236 1.77 -0.09 12.76
C ASN A 236 1.88 -0.13 14.29
N ILE A 237 0.87 -0.62 15.00
CA ILE A 237 0.90 -0.80 16.46
C ILE A 237 1.98 -1.79 16.85
N PHE A 238 2.08 -2.93 16.16
CA PHE A 238 3.09 -3.94 16.44
C PHE A 238 4.52 -3.37 16.33
N PHE A 239 4.84 -2.69 15.22
CA PHE A 239 6.16 -2.09 15.05
C PHE A 239 6.40 -0.94 16.03
N SER A 240 5.42 -0.08 16.25
CA SER A 240 5.52 1.03 17.21
C SER A 240 5.76 0.54 18.63
N GLY A 241 5.09 -0.54 19.05
CA GLY A 241 5.29 -1.19 20.35
C GLY A 241 6.72 -1.73 20.51
N ILE A 242 7.24 -2.40 19.48
CA ILE A 242 8.64 -2.87 19.48
C ILE A 242 9.62 -1.69 19.58
N PHE A 243 9.43 -0.63 18.79
CA PHE A 243 10.30 0.54 18.83
C PHE A 243 10.24 1.26 20.17
N CYS A 244 9.06 1.40 20.78
CA CYS A 244 8.89 1.98 22.11
C CYS A 244 9.64 1.14 23.16
N TYR A 245 9.47 -0.18 23.15
CA TYR A 245 10.19 -1.09 24.04
C TYR A 245 11.71 -0.95 23.91
N ILE A 246 12.22 -0.94 22.68
CA ILE A 246 13.64 -0.74 22.38
C ILE A 246 14.13 0.60 22.91
N ALA A 247 13.39 1.68 22.63
CA ALA A 247 13.75 3.02 23.04
C ALA A 247 13.85 3.12 24.58
N LEU A 248 12.86 2.59 25.30
CA LEU A 248 12.88 2.54 26.76
C LEU A 248 14.06 1.74 27.31
N ARG A 249 14.35 0.57 26.73
CA ARG A 249 15.47 -0.27 27.15
C ARG A 249 16.81 0.43 26.95
N GLN A 250 17.01 1.03 25.78
CA GLN A 250 18.25 1.71 25.42
C GLN A 250 18.44 3.01 26.22
N TYR A 251 17.35 3.74 26.50
CA TYR A 251 17.36 4.91 27.38
C TYR A 251 17.88 4.58 28.78
N ARG A 252 17.45 3.44 29.34
CA ARG A 252 17.91 2.96 30.65
C ARG A 252 19.37 2.52 30.66
N LEU A 253 19.87 1.95 29.55
CA LEU A 253 21.23 1.41 29.48
C LEU A 253 22.30 2.47 29.25
N PHE A 254 22.14 3.33 28.24
CA PHE A 254 23.28 4.13 27.76
C PHE A 254 23.40 5.51 28.40
N ARG A 255 22.32 6.07 28.96
CA ARG A 255 22.20 7.40 29.62
C ARG A 255 22.95 8.59 28.95
N SER A 256 23.46 8.40 27.73
CA SER A 256 24.44 9.26 27.07
C SER A 256 23.75 10.24 26.12
N ASN A 257 24.28 11.46 26.07
CA ASN A 257 23.80 12.54 25.20
C ASN A 257 23.88 12.19 23.71
N ALA A 258 24.81 11.31 23.31
CA ALA A 258 24.92 10.84 21.92
C ALA A 258 23.75 9.95 21.52
N TRP A 259 23.32 9.07 22.44
CA TRP A 259 22.15 8.21 22.21
C TRP A 259 20.87 9.04 22.09
N LYS A 260 20.73 10.10 22.89
CA LYS A 260 19.59 11.02 22.82
C LYS A 260 19.42 11.66 21.45
N ARG A 261 20.52 12.00 20.75
CA ARG A 261 20.47 12.54 19.38
C ARG A 261 20.06 11.48 18.35
N LEU A 262 20.72 10.32 18.37
CA LEU A 262 20.43 9.25 17.41
C LEU A 262 19.01 8.69 17.56
N ALA A 263 18.56 8.51 18.80
CA ALA A 263 17.21 8.06 19.11
C ALA A 263 16.17 9.09 18.68
N ARG A 264 16.42 10.39 18.87
CA ARG A 264 15.49 11.45 18.48
C ARG A 264 15.21 11.43 16.98
N ASP A 265 16.25 11.37 16.15
CA ASP A 265 16.07 11.42 14.70
C ASP A 265 15.35 10.17 14.16
N GLY A 266 15.71 8.98 14.63
CA GLY A 266 15.08 7.73 14.17
C GLY A 266 13.67 7.50 14.70
N ILE A 267 13.46 7.75 16.00
CA ILE A 267 12.15 7.56 16.63
C ILE A 267 11.17 8.59 16.09
N GLN A 268 11.59 9.85 15.90
CA GLN A 268 10.69 10.90 15.40
C GLN A 268 10.18 10.60 13.99
N THR A 269 11.05 10.15 13.08
CA THR A 269 10.61 9.82 11.70
C THR A 269 9.68 8.61 11.66
N MET A 270 9.96 7.58 12.47
CA MET A 270 9.11 6.38 12.53
C MET A 270 7.77 6.68 13.20
N ALA A 271 7.77 7.47 14.28
CA ALA A 271 6.56 7.91 14.96
C ALA A 271 5.72 8.82 14.05
N MET A 272 6.33 9.70 13.26
CA MET A 272 5.61 10.54 12.30
C MET A 272 4.96 9.73 11.19
N ALA A 273 5.65 8.70 10.67
CA ALA A 273 5.07 7.79 9.69
C ALA A 273 3.90 6.97 10.28
N ALA A 274 4.06 6.43 11.49
CA ALA A 274 3.00 5.70 12.18
C ALA A 274 1.81 6.61 12.50
N PHE A 275 2.07 7.85 12.96
CA PHE A 275 1.05 8.84 13.22
C PHE A 275 0.29 9.25 11.96
N SER A 276 0.98 9.44 10.83
CA SER A 276 0.34 9.68 9.52
C SER A 276 -0.62 8.54 9.17
N ASN A 277 -0.16 7.29 9.24
CA ASN A 277 -1.00 6.14 8.94
C ASN A 277 -2.22 6.05 9.86
N ILE A 278 -2.05 6.25 11.18
CA ILE A 278 -3.15 6.22 12.15
C ILE A 278 -4.13 7.38 11.91
N ALA A 279 -3.63 8.60 11.69
CA ALA A 279 -4.46 9.77 11.41
C ALA A 279 -5.27 9.56 10.13
N SER A 280 -4.63 9.06 9.06
CA SER A 280 -5.29 8.69 7.81
C SER A 280 -6.37 7.64 8.04
N SER A 281 -6.08 6.58 8.80
CA SER A 281 -7.08 5.57 9.19
C SER A 281 -8.26 6.13 9.99
N VAL A 282 -8.01 7.03 10.93
CA VAL A 282 -9.07 7.68 11.72
C VAL A 282 -9.93 8.56 10.81
N LEU A 283 -9.32 9.33 9.91
CA LEU A 283 -10.03 10.16 8.93
C LEU A 283 -10.89 9.32 7.97
N MET A 284 -10.40 8.14 7.55
CA MET A 284 -11.18 7.20 6.75
C MET A 284 -12.43 6.71 7.51
N ILE A 285 -12.29 6.32 8.78
CA ILE A 285 -13.40 5.81 9.59
C ILE A 285 -14.39 6.93 9.95
N ALA A 286 -13.87 8.11 10.30
CA ALA A 286 -14.68 9.22 10.77
C ALA A 286 -15.54 9.85 9.66
N HIS A 287 -15.31 9.48 8.39
CA HIS A 287 -16.06 10.01 7.25
C HIS A 287 -16.23 11.53 7.30
N VAL A 288 -15.17 12.25 7.68
CA VAL A 288 -15.22 13.69 7.90
C VAL A 288 -15.54 14.37 6.55
N GLY A 289 -16.82 14.68 6.36
CA GLY A 289 -17.46 15.49 5.34
C GLY A 289 -16.87 15.46 3.93
N HIS A 290 -17.52 14.80 2.97
CA HIS A 290 -17.29 14.96 1.51
C HIS A 290 -15.84 14.85 0.99
N ILE A 291 -14.83 14.61 1.83
CA ILE A 291 -13.44 14.48 1.40
C ILE A 291 -13.34 13.22 0.54
N ASN A 292 -12.77 13.39 -0.65
CA ASN A 292 -12.48 12.28 -1.54
C ASN A 292 -11.45 11.36 -0.87
N LEU A 293 -11.92 10.22 -0.37
CA LEU A 293 -11.11 9.21 0.32
C LEU A 293 -9.86 8.85 -0.49
N ASP A 294 -10.03 8.72 -1.81
CA ASP A 294 -8.97 8.40 -2.76
C ASP A 294 -7.85 9.44 -2.75
N MET A 295 -8.18 10.73 -2.64
CA MET A 295 -7.19 11.81 -2.58
C MET A 295 -6.42 11.80 -1.25
N LEU A 296 -7.11 11.54 -0.14
CA LEU A 296 -6.47 11.41 1.17
C LEU A 296 -5.49 10.23 1.19
N LEU A 297 -5.91 9.11 0.61
CA LEU A 297 -5.09 7.92 0.44
C LEU A 297 -3.84 8.23 -0.41
N ILE A 298 -3.99 8.90 -1.56
CA ILE A 298 -2.85 9.33 -2.38
C ILE A 298 -1.91 10.25 -1.60
N ALA A 299 -2.46 11.24 -0.88
CA ALA A 299 -1.68 12.20 -0.12
C ALA A 299 -0.87 11.54 1.02
N ASP A 300 -1.49 10.64 1.80
CA ASP A 300 -0.82 9.86 2.85
C ASP A 300 0.34 9.05 2.27
N ARG A 301 0.12 8.40 1.12
CA ARG A 301 1.15 7.64 0.44
C ARG A 301 2.34 8.52 0.01
N LEU A 302 2.07 9.70 -0.53
CA LEU A 302 3.13 10.65 -0.93
C LEU A 302 3.93 11.12 0.29
N PHE A 303 3.25 11.38 1.40
CA PHE A 303 3.88 11.83 2.63
C PHE A 303 4.78 10.74 3.25
N VAL A 304 4.25 9.53 3.43
CA VAL A 304 4.98 8.39 4.02
C VAL A 304 6.21 8.03 3.20
N THR A 305 6.09 7.95 1.87
CA THR A 305 7.23 7.61 1.00
C THR A 305 8.32 8.69 1.02
N THR A 306 7.93 9.96 1.05
CA THR A 306 8.86 11.09 1.15
C THR A 306 9.60 11.12 2.49
N ILE A 307 8.90 10.86 3.60
CA ILE A 307 9.50 10.75 4.94
C ILE A 307 10.51 9.61 4.96
N LEU A 308 10.12 8.44 4.46
CA LEU A 308 10.96 7.24 4.51
C LEU A 308 12.25 7.41 3.71
N ILE A 309 12.16 8.02 2.52
CA ILE A 309 13.34 8.31 1.68
C ILE A 309 14.23 9.36 2.33
N SER A 310 13.65 10.41 2.91
CA SER A 310 14.40 11.44 3.64
C SER A 310 15.15 10.86 4.84
N TYR A 311 14.49 9.97 5.59
CA TYR A 311 15.08 9.21 6.68
C TYR A 311 16.24 8.32 6.21
N CYS A 312 16.05 7.53 5.16
CA CYS A 312 17.09 6.66 4.60
C CYS A 312 18.31 7.46 4.12
N LYS A 313 18.07 8.63 3.53
CA LYS A 313 19.14 9.56 3.10
C LYS A 313 19.93 10.09 4.29
N GLY A 314 19.27 10.44 5.39
CA GLY A 314 19.91 10.91 6.63
C GLY A 314 20.87 9.87 7.22
N ILE A 315 20.43 8.61 7.29
CA ILE A 315 21.25 7.51 7.81
C ILE A 315 22.49 7.26 6.95
N ASN A 316 22.37 7.35 5.63
CA ASN A 316 23.51 7.11 4.75
C ASN A 316 24.60 8.18 4.92
N LYS A 317 24.20 9.43 5.20
CA LYS A 317 25.14 10.53 5.48
C LYS A 317 25.90 10.32 6.78
N SER A 318 25.22 9.91 7.87
CA SER A 318 25.87 9.74 9.18
C SER A 318 26.89 8.59 9.19
N VAL A 319 26.64 7.51 8.43
CA VAL A 319 27.61 6.41 8.29
C VAL A 319 28.86 6.86 7.53
N GLY A 320 28.73 7.76 6.55
CA GLY A 320 29.88 8.27 5.79
C GLY A 320 30.81 9.17 6.62
N THR A 321 30.26 9.97 7.53
CA THR A 321 31.05 10.87 8.39
C THR A 321 31.75 10.17 9.54
N SER A 322 31.21 9.04 10.02
CA SER A 322 31.77 8.29 11.16
C SER A 322 33.08 7.56 10.85
N HIS A 323 33.48 7.47 9.59
CA HIS A 323 34.71 6.78 9.18
C HIS A 323 35.96 7.66 9.16
N ARG A 324 35.88 8.92 9.61
CA ARG A 324 37.06 9.59 10.15
C ARG A 324 37.20 9.12 11.60
N PRO A 325 38.06 8.13 11.91
CA PRO A 325 38.34 7.81 13.30
C PRO A 325 38.88 9.09 13.94
N HIS A 326 38.12 9.68 14.86
CA HIS A 326 38.67 10.58 15.86
C HIS A 326 39.43 9.71 16.86
N THR A 327 40.53 9.11 16.40
CA THR A 327 41.45 8.33 17.24
C THR A 327 42.17 9.21 18.25
N GLU A 328 42.10 10.53 18.13
CA GLU A 328 42.77 11.46 19.04
C GLU A 328 42.19 11.46 20.48
N CYS A 329 40.96 10.98 20.70
CA CYS A 329 40.37 11.00 22.06
C CYS A 329 40.42 9.65 22.81
N VAL A 330 40.57 8.53 22.10
CA VAL A 330 40.71 7.20 22.75
C VAL A 330 42.17 6.90 23.12
N LEU A 331 43.14 7.49 22.40
CA LEU A 331 44.55 7.37 22.77
C LEU A 331 44.89 8.09 24.09
N ASN A 332 44.23 9.21 24.40
CA ASN A 332 44.42 9.90 25.68
C ASN A 332 43.81 9.16 26.87
N LEU A 333 42.70 8.43 26.69
CA LEU A 333 42.10 7.63 27.77
C LEU A 333 42.89 6.35 28.07
N ALA A 334 43.55 5.78 27.07
CA ALA A 334 44.49 4.68 27.27
C ALA A 334 45.83 5.16 27.87
N GLN A 335 46.28 6.38 27.54
CA GLN A 335 47.46 6.99 28.18
C GLN A 335 47.21 7.38 29.63
N THR A 336 46.03 7.90 30.00
CA THR A 336 45.72 8.20 31.42
C THR A 336 45.58 6.96 32.29
N SER A 337 45.18 5.80 31.74
CA SER A 337 45.17 4.54 32.52
C SER A 337 46.56 3.90 32.70
N ALA A 338 47.55 4.32 31.92
CA ALA A 338 48.93 3.85 32.07
C ALA A 338 49.71 4.65 33.13
N ASP A 339 49.41 5.94 33.30
CA ASP A 339 50.05 6.77 34.33
C ASP A 339 49.54 6.46 35.74
N GLU A 340 48.25 6.17 35.95
CA GLU A 340 47.73 5.78 37.29
C GLU A 340 48.26 4.41 37.76
N SER A 341 48.70 3.53 36.84
CA SER A 341 49.32 2.25 37.21
C SER A 341 50.76 2.41 37.71
N ASN A 342 51.43 3.52 37.43
CA ASN A 342 52.84 3.71 37.79
C ASN A 342 52.98 4.39 39.16
N ASP A 343 52.03 5.23 39.56
CA ASP A 343 52.03 5.87 40.88
C ASP A 343 51.73 4.88 42.03
N HIS A 344 50.94 3.83 41.78
CA HIS A 344 50.71 2.81 42.81
C HIS A 344 51.89 1.85 43.02
N ALA A 345 52.79 1.70 42.05
CA ALA A 345 53.97 0.85 42.19
C ALA A 345 55.12 1.52 42.98
N GLN A 346 55.16 2.84 43.08
CA GLN A 346 56.16 3.57 43.86
C GLN A 346 55.81 3.70 45.35
N SER A 347 54.54 3.62 45.74
CA SER A 347 54.11 3.70 47.15
C SER A 347 54.37 2.42 47.98
N ILE A 348 54.84 1.33 47.38
CA ILE A 348 55.12 0.05 48.09
C ILE A 348 56.64 -0.15 48.33
N ARG A 349 57.49 0.80 47.91
CA ARG A 349 58.96 0.74 48.08
C ARG A 349 59.55 1.80 49.04
N ALA A 350 58.71 2.50 49.79
CA ALA A 350 59.11 3.29 50.95
C ALA A 350 58.41 2.71 52.18
#